data_AF-A0A2I9DN86-F1
#
_entry.id   AF-A0A2I9DN86-F1
#
_cell.length_a   1.000
_cell.length_b   1.000
_cell.length_c   1.000
_cell.angle_alpha   90.00
_cell.angle_beta   90.00
_cell.angle_gamma   90.00
#
_symmetry.space_group_name_H-M   'P 1'
#
loop_
_entity.id
_entity.type
_entity.pdbx_description
1 polymer ?
#
loop_
_entity_poly.entity_id
_entity_poly.type
_entity_poly.pdbx_seq_one_letter_code
_entity_poly.pdbx_strand_id
1 'polypeptide(L)'
;MKKNLLYSIFLLIISCNSDNVVPETNVEVIPTVEETLPEVVEEETPVEEVLVPEEVFPVGSLNSFFSNGLISDRSNNIARKNPIQLIEYDQVNNRIKTNYSYLENLLVQGTNNQSWFVTQNAEASTVVEIVSVDITEGWIGLGNTYFGSLNTRIGATLEFFNPFVNYEIINDRPLFSPYPTVASQENLHYIQPGGLIEKSDGTFILLTPVVFGPHAKRSIYYASSINLEDWTFHDDLILETMTIPFAKPSGNVFSTGNPYKLDDGSLLVLLGVQQPNNNYTSAYMILDEDLNILKQPTEIMIPEWNGLDQNSFPLSITKFNNEYRLLFHRRNPSFIDRKIHEIVATDLFDALNLNQSIVSSNIIHKGNTSSGYLRGKADDAAYMEYNSELYILLGGEELGSTYLTSRNREYGLAKWNGGSWDHDSRSPLLVNPVQLHKKYPAYNWAWDHMGAFVSPIIKNNTLYVFMAFGTDNPDYFISGIKVSLN
;
A
#
# COMPACT_ATOMS: atom_id res chain seq x y z
N MET A 1 40.67 -52.35 -30.67
CA MET A 1 40.56 -52.56 -29.21
C MET A 1 40.23 -51.22 -28.55
N LYS A 2 39.07 -51.16 -27.86
CA LYS A 2 38.80 -50.47 -26.57
C LYS A 2 39.72 -49.29 -26.19
N LYS A 3 39.24 -48.07 -25.89
CA LYS A 3 38.17 -47.71 -24.94
C LYS A 3 37.66 -46.28 -25.22
N ASN A 4 36.33 -46.13 -25.14
CA ASN A 4 35.63 -44.87 -24.90
C ASN A 4 35.83 -44.42 -23.44
N LEU A 5 35.91 -43.12 -23.22
CA LEU A 5 35.43 -42.49 -21.99
C LEU A 5 34.95 -41.06 -22.30
N LEU A 6 33.63 -40.86 -22.28
CA LEU A 6 32.97 -39.58 -22.08
C LEU A 6 33.17 -39.13 -20.63
N TYR A 7 33.34 -37.84 -20.35
CA TYR A 7 32.27 -36.98 -19.81
C TYR A 7 32.76 -35.57 -19.42
N SER A 8 31.89 -34.60 -19.75
CA SER A 8 31.58 -33.34 -19.06
C SER A 8 32.64 -32.23 -18.95
N ILE A 9 32.52 -31.25 -19.84
CA ILE A 9 32.90 -29.86 -19.57
C ILE A 9 31.62 -29.02 -19.56
N PHE A 10 31.37 -28.36 -18.43
CA PHE A 10 30.33 -27.35 -18.24
C PHE A 10 30.61 -26.15 -19.15
N LEU A 11 29.66 -25.82 -20.02
CA LEU A 11 29.64 -24.57 -20.80
C LEU A 11 28.70 -23.59 -20.08
N LEU A 12 29.28 -22.65 -19.32
CA LEU A 12 28.64 -21.39 -18.99
C LEU A 12 28.87 -20.44 -20.17
N ILE A 13 27.82 -20.25 -20.97
CA ILE A 13 27.77 -19.21 -22.00
C ILE A 13 27.27 -17.95 -21.31
N ILE A 14 28.19 -17.02 -21.01
CA ILE A 14 27.86 -15.61 -20.83
C ILE A 14 28.30 -14.94 -22.13
N SER A 15 27.36 -14.57 -22.99
CA SER A 15 27.66 -13.79 -24.19
C SER A 15 27.67 -12.30 -23.84
N CYS A 16 28.80 -11.65 -24.13
CA CYS A 16 28.98 -10.20 -24.25
C CYS A 16 27.95 -9.60 -25.23
N ASN A 17 27.45 -8.38 -25.03
CA ASN A 17 28.06 -7.08 -25.35
C ASN A 17 27.04 -5.97 -24.96
N SER A 18 27.30 -4.67 -24.84
CA SER A 18 28.47 -3.80 -25.05
C SER A 18 28.15 -2.38 -24.57
N ASP A 19 29.17 -1.67 -24.08
CA ASP A 19 29.45 -0.24 -24.20
C ASP A 19 28.51 0.82 -23.57
N ASN A 20 29.00 1.42 -22.48
CA ASN A 20 29.35 2.85 -22.43
C ASN A 20 30.06 3.19 -21.10
N VAL A 21 31.39 3.14 -21.09
CA VAL A 21 32.22 3.69 -20.01
C VAL A 21 32.92 4.93 -20.55
N VAL A 22 32.63 6.09 -19.95
CA VAL A 22 33.31 7.37 -20.22
C VAL A 22 34.66 7.35 -19.47
N PRO A 23 35.78 7.80 -20.07
CA PRO A 23 37.08 7.72 -19.42
C PRO A 23 37.27 8.88 -18.41
N GLU A 24 37.59 8.53 -17.16
CA GLU A 24 38.09 9.48 -16.17
C GLU A 24 39.52 9.90 -16.53
N THR A 25 39.76 11.22 -16.53
CA THR A 25 41.08 11.82 -16.74
C THR A 25 41.78 11.93 -15.38
N ASN A 26 42.88 11.20 -15.23
CA ASN A 26 43.79 11.33 -14.09
C ASN A 26 44.44 12.72 -14.08
N VAL A 27 44.12 13.54 -13.08
CA VAL A 27 44.90 14.72 -12.71
C VAL A 27 45.64 14.38 -11.42
N GLU A 28 46.96 14.29 -11.49
CA GLU A 28 47.83 14.21 -10.31
C GLU A 28 47.66 15.47 -9.46
N VAL A 29 47.16 15.29 -8.23
CA VAL A 29 47.15 16.34 -7.20
C VAL A 29 48.32 16.08 -6.26
N ILE A 30 49.28 17.00 -6.25
CA ILE A 30 50.41 17.05 -5.31
C ILE A 30 49.85 17.40 -3.92
N PRO A 31 50.21 16.70 -2.83
CA PRO A 31 49.70 17.02 -1.51
C PRO A 31 50.38 18.27 -0.96
N THR A 32 49.58 19.28 -0.61
CA THR A 32 50.00 20.40 0.23
C THR A 32 49.75 20.02 1.69
N VAL A 33 50.76 20.22 2.53
CA VAL A 33 50.71 19.99 3.97
C VAL A 33 49.96 21.18 4.59
N GLU A 34 48.70 20.98 4.96
CA GLU A 34 47.97 21.93 5.81
C GLU A 34 48.24 21.62 7.29
N GLU A 35 48.68 22.64 8.03
CA GLU A 35 48.76 22.63 9.49
C GLU A 35 47.36 22.46 10.09
N THR A 36 47.12 21.33 10.76
CA THR A 36 45.92 21.13 11.57
C THR A 36 45.98 22.02 12.81
N LEU A 37 45.18 23.09 12.83
CA LEU A 37 44.82 23.79 14.06
C LEU A 37 43.84 22.91 14.87
N PRO A 38 43.91 22.92 16.21
CA PRO A 38 43.03 22.12 17.05
C PRO A 38 41.57 22.59 16.88
N GLU A 39 40.71 21.64 16.51
CA GLU A 39 39.26 21.79 16.48
C GLU A 39 38.78 22.14 17.89
N VAL A 40 38.22 23.34 18.06
CA VAL A 40 37.47 23.68 19.26
C VAL A 40 36.18 22.88 19.17
N VAL A 41 36.09 21.82 19.97
CA VAL A 41 34.83 21.10 20.21
C VAL A 41 33.92 22.10 20.93
N GLU A 42 33.03 22.76 20.18
CA GLU A 42 31.87 23.39 20.80
C GLU A 42 31.04 22.27 21.42
N GLU A 43 30.91 22.29 22.75
CA GLU A 43 29.89 21.49 23.43
C GLU A 43 28.54 21.87 22.82
N GLU A 44 27.96 20.96 22.02
CA GLU A 44 26.57 21.08 21.61
C GLU A 44 25.72 21.13 22.88
N THR A 45 25.25 22.33 23.24
CA THR A 45 24.20 22.51 24.23
C THR A 45 23.06 21.56 23.89
N PRO A 46 22.53 20.77 24.85
CA PRO A 46 21.41 19.89 24.60
C PRO A 46 20.27 20.74 24.05
N VAL A 47 19.87 20.49 22.81
CA VAL A 47 18.66 21.08 22.25
C VAL A 47 17.54 20.61 23.16
N GLU A 48 16.93 21.54 23.90
CA GLU A 48 15.73 21.30 24.69
C GLU A 48 14.74 20.53 23.82
N GLU A 49 14.27 19.37 24.28
CA GLU A 49 13.25 18.60 23.58
C GLU A 49 12.00 19.48 23.47
N VAL A 50 11.81 20.10 22.31
CA VAL A 50 10.54 20.73 21.97
C VAL A 50 9.54 19.59 21.86
N LEU A 51 8.74 19.40 22.92
CA LEU A 51 7.59 18.51 22.90
C LEU A 51 6.65 19.00 21.79
N VAL A 52 6.66 18.31 20.66
CA VAL A 52 5.68 18.55 19.60
C VAL A 52 4.38 17.92 20.07
N PRO A 53 3.31 18.72 20.27
CA PRO A 53 2.02 18.18 20.72
C PRO A 53 1.50 17.16 19.71
N GLU A 54 0.81 16.13 20.22
CA GLU A 54 0.14 15.15 19.37
C GLU A 54 -0.91 15.85 18.49
N GLU A 55 -1.03 15.41 17.24
CA GLU A 55 -2.04 15.92 16.32
C GLU A 55 -3.44 15.57 16.84
N VAL A 56 -4.32 16.57 16.92
CA VAL A 56 -5.69 16.40 17.39
C VAL A 56 -6.64 16.38 16.20
N PHE A 57 -7.38 15.28 16.06
CA PHE A 57 -8.37 15.12 15.01
C PHE A 57 -9.77 15.52 15.49
N PRO A 58 -10.58 16.18 14.64
CA PRO A 58 -11.96 16.53 15.01
C PRO A 58 -12.78 15.28 15.35
N VAL A 59 -13.55 15.36 16.44
CA VAL A 59 -14.47 14.28 16.86
C VAL A 59 -15.45 13.98 15.72
N GLY A 60 -15.56 12.70 15.34
CA GLY A 60 -16.46 12.26 14.27
C GLY A 60 -15.89 12.43 12.86
N SER A 61 -14.64 12.89 12.71
CA SER A 61 -13.88 12.70 11.47
C SER A 61 -13.45 11.24 11.32
N LEU A 62 -13.22 10.78 10.08
CA LEU A 62 -12.77 9.41 9.85
C LEU A 62 -11.42 9.14 10.53
N ASN A 63 -10.52 10.13 10.53
CA ASN A 63 -9.23 10.06 11.25
C ASN A 63 -9.40 9.74 12.74
N SER A 64 -10.46 10.23 13.38
CA SER A 64 -10.66 10.08 14.83
C SER A 64 -10.90 8.63 15.28
N PHE A 65 -11.22 7.72 14.35
CA PHE A 65 -11.40 6.29 14.63
C PHE A 65 -10.12 5.46 14.51
N PHE A 66 -9.05 6.06 14.00
CA PHE A 66 -7.75 5.40 13.94
C PHE A 66 -6.91 5.80 15.14
N SER A 67 -6.11 4.85 15.62
CA SER A 67 -4.99 5.04 16.54
C SER A 67 -3.67 5.03 15.75
N ASN A 68 -2.59 5.46 16.39
CA ASN A 68 -1.26 5.32 15.82
C ASN A 68 -0.84 3.84 15.87
N GLY A 69 -0.90 3.11 14.75
CA GLY A 69 -0.59 1.66 14.70
C GLY A 69 0.88 1.33 14.44
N LEU A 70 1.66 2.32 13.99
CA LEU A 70 3.10 2.26 13.78
C LEU A 70 3.71 3.55 14.28
N ILE A 71 4.44 3.53 15.39
CA ILE A 71 5.11 4.70 15.94
C ILE A 71 6.58 4.64 15.52
N SER A 72 6.93 5.44 14.52
CA SER A 72 8.27 5.49 13.91
C SER A 72 9.03 6.80 14.16
N ASP A 73 8.31 7.82 14.61
CA ASP A 73 8.80 9.15 14.93
C ASP A 73 8.08 9.66 16.18
N ARG A 74 8.70 10.59 16.90
CA ARG A 74 8.11 11.20 18.11
C ARG A 74 6.86 12.03 17.82
N SER A 75 6.62 12.40 16.57
CA SER A 75 5.57 13.33 16.17
C SER A 75 4.89 13.02 14.83
N ASN A 76 5.64 12.55 13.83
CA ASN A 76 5.10 12.39 12.48
C ASN A 76 5.80 11.24 11.73
N ASN A 77 5.07 10.15 11.55
CA ASN A 77 5.56 8.91 10.93
C ASN A 77 5.94 9.08 9.46
N ILE A 78 5.36 10.05 8.78
CA ILE A 78 5.68 10.37 7.38
C ILE A 78 6.98 11.18 7.31
N ALA A 79 7.13 12.20 8.17
CA ALA A 79 8.25 13.13 8.10
C ALA A 79 9.57 12.53 8.62
N ARG A 80 9.50 11.68 9.66
CA ARG A 80 10.66 10.97 10.26
C ARG A 80 11.84 11.88 10.61
N LYS A 81 11.56 13.04 11.21
CA LYS A 81 12.58 14.03 11.58
C LYS A 81 13.19 13.78 12.95
N ASN A 82 12.46 13.10 13.84
CA ASN A 82 12.76 12.87 15.24
C ASN A 82 12.53 11.38 15.57
N PRO A 83 13.46 10.48 15.17
CA PRO A 83 13.29 9.05 15.36
C PRO A 83 13.25 8.67 16.84
N ILE A 84 12.56 7.56 17.14
CA ILE A 84 12.55 6.97 18.48
C ILE A 84 13.87 6.26 18.72
N GLN A 85 14.49 6.54 19.86
CA GLN A 85 15.78 6.00 20.25
C GLN A 85 15.73 5.44 21.66
N LEU A 86 16.45 4.34 21.87
CA LEU A 86 16.65 3.75 23.19
C LEU A 86 17.56 4.66 24.03
N ILE A 87 17.11 5.06 25.21
CA ILE A 87 17.89 5.92 26.14
C ILE A 87 18.40 5.14 27.35
N GLU A 88 17.77 4.01 27.70
CA GLU A 88 18.17 3.15 28.80
C GLU A 88 17.78 1.69 28.53
N TYR A 89 18.59 0.75 28.99
CA TYR A 89 18.27 -0.69 28.99
C TYR A 89 18.65 -1.32 30.33
N ASP A 90 17.64 -1.86 31.00
CA ASP A 90 17.79 -2.63 32.24
C ASP A 90 17.72 -4.11 31.90
N GLN A 91 18.90 -4.73 31.79
CA GLN A 91 19.03 -6.15 31.47
C GLN A 91 18.47 -7.06 32.56
N VAL A 92 18.50 -6.64 33.82
CA VAL A 92 18.05 -7.50 34.95
C VAL A 92 16.55 -7.68 34.90
N ASN A 93 15.82 -6.60 34.60
CA ASN A 93 14.35 -6.63 34.52
C ASN A 93 13.82 -6.74 33.07
N ASN A 94 14.72 -6.89 32.09
CA ASN A 94 14.43 -6.97 30.66
C ASN A 94 13.48 -5.87 30.17
N ARG A 95 13.87 -4.61 30.33
CA ARG A 95 13.05 -3.44 29.99
C ARG A 95 13.88 -2.30 29.43
N ILE A 96 13.25 -1.44 28.63
CA ILE A 96 13.88 -0.28 27.96
C ILE A 96 13.18 1.02 28.32
N LYS A 97 13.91 2.14 28.21
CA LYS A 97 13.34 3.48 28.08
C LYS A 97 13.68 4.05 26.71
N THR A 98 12.84 4.94 26.22
CA THR A 98 13.06 5.66 24.95
C THR A 98 12.88 7.15 25.12
N ASN A 99 13.27 7.93 24.11
CA ASN A 99 12.95 9.35 24.00
C ASN A 99 11.50 9.62 23.50
N TYR A 100 10.64 8.61 23.49
CA TYR A 100 9.23 8.75 23.13
C TYR A 100 8.39 9.04 24.38
N SER A 101 7.77 10.21 24.42
CA SER A 101 7.06 10.72 25.60
C SER A 101 5.62 10.21 25.74
N TYR A 102 4.98 9.80 24.64
CA TYR A 102 3.55 9.46 24.61
C TYR A 102 3.31 7.96 24.79
N LEU A 103 3.83 7.40 25.90
CA LEU A 103 3.76 5.94 26.18
C LEU A 103 2.33 5.42 26.35
N GLU A 104 1.35 6.29 26.61
CA GLU A 104 -0.08 5.97 26.61
C GLU A 104 -0.56 5.36 25.29
N ASN A 105 0.08 5.69 24.15
CA ASN A 105 -0.24 5.09 22.86
C ASN A 105 0.04 3.57 22.85
N LEU A 106 1.00 3.10 23.64
CA LEU A 106 1.30 1.67 23.80
C LEU A 106 0.33 0.93 24.73
N LEU A 107 -0.59 1.65 25.38
CA LEU A 107 -1.66 1.06 26.20
C LEU A 107 -2.93 0.77 25.39
N VAL A 108 -3.04 1.31 24.16
CA VAL A 108 -4.16 1.01 23.26
C VAL A 108 -4.17 -0.48 22.93
N GLN A 109 -5.28 -1.14 23.22
CA GLN A 109 -5.42 -2.58 23.03
C GLN A 109 -5.69 -2.91 21.57
N GLY A 110 -4.89 -3.82 21.01
CA GLY A 110 -5.22 -4.44 19.74
C GLY A 110 -6.45 -5.34 19.85
N THR A 111 -7.11 -5.60 18.72
CA THR A 111 -8.18 -6.60 18.60
C THR A 111 -7.74 -7.92 19.28
N ASN A 112 -8.65 -8.57 20.00
CA ASN A 112 -8.36 -9.80 20.75
C ASN A 112 -7.17 -9.68 21.74
N ASN A 113 -6.90 -8.47 22.24
CA ASN A 113 -5.75 -8.15 23.10
C ASN A 113 -4.39 -8.47 22.47
N GLN A 114 -4.28 -8.33 21.14
CA GLN A 114 -3.01 -8.54 20.44
C GLN A 114 -1.99 -7.49 20.88
N SER A 115 -0.77 -7.98 21.14
CA SER A 115 0.29 -7.21 21.77
C SER A 115 0.95 -6.19 20.86
N TRP A 116 1.54 -5.18 21.49
CA TRP A 116 2.52 -4.30 20.88
C TRP A 116 3.89 -4.97 20.75
N PHE A 117 4.68 -4.49 19.80
CA PHE A 117 6.03 -4.96 19.55
C PHE A 117 7.00 -3.80 19.42
N VAL A 118 8.23 -4.02 19.91
CA VAL A 118 9.41 -3.28 19.48
C VAL A 118 9.94 -3.92 18.21
N THR A 119 10.18 -3.11 17.20
CA THR A 119 10.86 -3.55 15.98
C THR A 119 12.07 -2.69 15.64
N GLN A 120 13.03 -3.30 14.95
CA GLN A 120 14.23 -2.64 14.46
C GLN A 120 14.60 -3.21 13.09
N ASN A 121 15.16 -2.33 12.26
CA ASN A 121 15.59 -2.61 10.89
C ASN A 121 14.42 -2.89 9.93
N ALA A 122 14.75 -2.99 8.63
CA ALA A 122 13.79 -3.20 7.55
C ALA A 122 12.91 -4.44 7.76
N GLU A 123 11.67 -4.38 7.26
CA GLU A 123 10.77 -5.53 7.05
C GLU A 123 10.56 -6.38 8.31
N ALA A 124 10.52 -5.72 9.49
CA ALA A 124 10.39 -6.34 10.80
C ALA A 124 11.41 -7.47 11.06
N SER A 125 12.66 -7.28 10.63
CA SER A 125 13.72 -8.28 10.84
C SER A 125 14.14 -8.47 12.30
N THR A 126 13.72 -7.58 13.20
CA THR A 126 13.72 -7.80 14.67
C THR A 126 12.33 -7.52 15.22
N VAL A 127 11.78 -8.45 16.00
CA VAL A 127 10.44 -8.31 16.62
C VAL A 127 10.48 -8.84 18.04
N VAL A 128 10.27 -7.94 19.00
CA VAL A 128 10.25 -8.23 20.44
C VAL A 128 8.92 -7.79 21.02
N GLU A 129 8.28 -8.67 21.78
CA GLU A 129 7.01 -8.38 22.44
C GLU A 129 7.14 -7.31 23.52
N ILE A 130 6.15 -6.42 23.62
CA ILE A 130 5.94 -5.57 24.78
C ILE A 130 4.94 -6.25 25.71
N VAL A 131 5.34 -6.46 26.96
CA VAL A 131 4.52 -7.16 27.98
C VAL A 131 4.01 -6.23 29.08
N SER A 132 4.61 -5.04 29.23
CA SER A 132 4.16 -4.03 30.19
C SER A 132 4.67 -2.64 29.81
N VAL A 133 3.93 -1.61 30.20
CA VAL A 133 4.30 -0.20 30.00
C VAL A 133 4.03 0.54 31.31
N ASP A 134 5.07 1.14 31.88
CA ASP A 134 5.01 2.03 33.04
C ASP A 134 5.18 3.47 32.54
N ILE A 135 4.06 4.17 32.41
CA ILE A 135 4.02 5.56 31.94
C ILE A 135 4.61 6.55 32.95
N THR A 136 4.73 6.18 34.22
CA THR A 136 5.22 7.09 35.28
C THR A 136 6.74 7.13 35.27
N GLU A 137 7.37 5.96 35.23
CA GLU A 137 8.83 5.83 35.24
C GLU A 137 9.43 5.76 33.83
N GLY A 138 8.59 5.60 32.79
CA GLY A 138 8.98 5.55 31.39
C GLY A 138 9.48 4.18 30.92
N TRP A 139 9.24 3.12 31.68
CA TRP A 139 9.75 1.77 31.39
C TRP A 139 8.81 0.97 30.48
N ILE A 140 9.38 0.31 29.49
CA ILE A 140 8.70 -0.64 28.60
C ILE A 140 9.30 -2.02 28.85
N GLY A 141 8.51 -2.93 29.43
CA GLY A 141 8.92 -4.31 29.69
C GLY A 141 8.87 -5.16 28.43
N LEU A 142 9.93 -5.94 28.20
CA LEU A 142 10.11 -6.77 27.02
C LEU A 142 9.85 -8.24 27.32
N GLY A 143 9.16 -8.91 26.40
CA GLY A 143 8.83 -10.33 26.47
C GLY A 143 9.64 -11.18 25.50
N ASN A 144 8.96 -12.09 24.81
CA ASN A 144 9.58 -13.00 23.85
C ASN A 144 10.09 -12.25 22.61
N THR A 145 11.23 -12.70 22.10
CA THR A 145 11.74 -12.31 20.78
C THR A 145 11.26 -13.31 19.74
N TYR A 146 10.51 -12.85 18.74
CA TYR A 146 10.02 -13.71 17.65
C TYR A 146 10.98 -13.70 16.45
N PHE A 147 11.65 -12.57 16.21
CA PHE A 147 12.62 -12.41 15.13
C PHE A 147 13.83 -11.58 15.55
N GLY A 148 14.98 -11.88 14.94
CA GLY A 148 16.20 -11.11 15.10
C GLY A 148 16.75 -11.09 16.53
N SER A 149 17.42 -9.98 16.87
CA SER A 149 17.96 -9.74 18.19
C SER A 149 17.92 -8.23 18.45
N LEU A 150 17.38 -7.83 19.60
CA LEU A 150 17.27 -6.43 19.95
C LEU A 150 18.66 -5.80 20.08
N ASN A 151 18.90 -4.71 19.34
CA ASN A 151 20.03 -3.84 19.55
C ASN A 151 19.76 -2.96 20.78
N THR A 152 20.38 -3.30 21.90
CA THR A 152 20.20 -2.64 23.20
C THR A 152 21.17 -1.49 23.43
N ARG A 153 21.90 -1.04 22.40
CA ARG A 153 22.81 0.10 22.52
C ARG A 153 22.02 1.39 22.71
N ILE A 154 22.43 2.23 23.66
CA ILE A 154 21.87 3.58 23.83
C ILE A 154 22.05 4.37 22.52
N GLY A 155 20.98 5.02 22.07
CA GLY A 155 20.89 5.70 20.78
C GLY A 155 20.42 4.83 19.61
N ALA A 156 20.24 3.51 19.81
CA ALA A 156 19.69 2.64 18.77
C ALA A 156 18.25 3.05 18.44
N THR A 157 17.96 3.22 17.15
CA THR A 157 16.62 3.51 16.65
C THR A 157 15.72 2.28 16.76
N LEU A 158 14.46 2.50 17.06
CA LEU A 158 13.42 1.48 17.08
C LEU A 158 12.08 2.06 16.63
N GLU A 159 11.14 1.19 16.31
CA GLU A 159 9.75 1.54 16.09
C GLU A 159 8.87 0.69 17.02
N PHE A 160 7.68 1.20 17.34
CA PHE A 160 6.63 0.41 17.97
C PHE A 160 5.57 0.10 16.92
N PHE A 161 5.10 -1.13 16.85
CA PHE A 161 4.01 -1.45 15.93
C PHE A 161 3.02 -2.44 16.53
N ASN A 162 1.76 -2.24 16.20
CA ASN A 162 0.67 -3.17 16.44
C ASN A 162 -0.40 -2.94 15.36
N PRO A 163 -0.45 -3.76 14.30
CA PRO A 163 -1.39 -3.53 13.19
C PRO A 163 -2.85 -3.64 13.65
N PHE A 164 -3.11 -4.43 14.70
CA PHE A 164 -4.43 -4.80 15.13
C PHE A 164 -5.11 -3.78 16.05
N VAL A 165 -4.46 -2.66 16.36
CA VAL A 165 -5.11 -1.54 17.06
C VAL A 165 -6.14 -0.85 16.19
N ASN A 166 -5.95 -0.89 14.86
CA ASN A 166 -6.82 -0.20 13.92
C ASN A 166 -7.80 -1.14 13.23
N TYR A 167 -7.47 -2.42 13.08
CA TYR A 167 -8.33 -3.32 12.34
C TYR A 167 -8.28 -4.77 12.82
N GLU A 168 -9.32 -5.50 12.45
CA GLU A 168 -9.38 -6.96 12.50
C GLU A 168 -9.41 -7.52 11.07
N ILE A 169 -8.82 -8.70 10.87
CA ILE A 169 -8.93 -9.42 9.59
C ILE A 169 -10.23 -10.21 9.60
N ILE A 170 -11.04 -10.09 8.55
CA ILE A 170 -12.30 -10.81 8.41
C ILE A 170 -12.04 -12.31 8.56
N ASN A 171 -12.68 -12.92 9.56
CA ASN A 171 -12.60 -14.35 9.87
C ASN A 171 -11.17 -14.88 10.10
N ASP A 172 -10.17 -14.01 10.32
CA ASP A 172 -8.75 -14.35 10.45
C ASP A 172 -8.19 -15.26 9.32
N ARG A 173 -8.74 -15.15 8.10
CA ARG A 173 -8.40 -16.03 6.97
C ARG A 173 -8.45 -15.32 5.61
N PRO A 174 -7.92 -15.95 4.53
CA PRO A 174 -8.24 -15.53 3.17
C PRO A 174 -9.76 -15.50 2.93
N LEU A 175 -10.20 -14.60 2.06
CA LEU A 175 -11.61 -14.30 1.81
C LEU A 175 -12.42 -15.57 1.47
N PHE A 176 -11.82 -16.44 0.66
CA PHE A 176 -12.44 -17.68 0.17
C PHE A 176 -11.96 -18.91 0.95
N SER A 177 -12.87 -19.86 1.18
CA SER A 177 -12.56 -21.16 1.78
C SER A 177 -13.45 -22.25 1.17
N PRO A 178 -12.90 -23.21 0.40
CA PRO A 178 -11.51 -23.26 -0.06
C PRO A 178 -11.18 -22.08 -0.98
N TYR A 179 -9.89 -21.72 -1.05
CA TYR A 179 -9.44 -20.70 -1.98
C TYR A 179 -9.47 -21.25 -3.41
N PRO A 180 -10.04 -20.51 -4.40
CA PRO A 180 -10.09 -20.98 -5.77
C PRO A 180 -8.68 -21.10 -6.37
N THR A 181 -8.41 -22.22 -7.02
CA THR A 181 -7.12 -22.50 -7.67
C THR A 181 -7.22 -22.60 -9.19
N VAL A 182 -8.44 -22.60 -9.74
CA VAL A 182 -8.73 -22.67 -11.17
C VAL A 182 -9.89 -21.73 -11.49
N ALA A 183 -9.82 -21.05 -12.64
CA ALA A 183 -10.96 -20.38 -13.27
C ALA A 183 -10.88 -20.58 -14.79
N SER A 184 -12.01 -20.83 -15.45
CA SER A 184 -12.10 -21.08 -16.90
C SER A 184 -11.09 -22.13 -17.39
N GLN A 185 -10.86 -23.17 -16.57
CA GLN A 185 -9.88 -24.25 -16.78
C GLN A 185 -8.39 -23.84 -16.73
N GLU A 186 -8.07 -22.57 -16.47
CA GLU A 186 -6.71 -22.07 -16.28
C GLU A 186 -6.35 -21.99 -14.77
N ASN A 187 -5.09 -22.25 -14.42
CA ASN A 187 -4.64 -22.19 -13.02
C ASN A 187 -4.52 -20.74 -12.53
N LEU A 188 -5.12 -20.47 -11.37
CA LEU A 188 -5.00 -19.18 -10.71
C LEU A 188 -3.65 -19.06 -10.01
N HIS A 189 -2.99 -17.92 -10.21
CA HIS A 189 -1.86 -17.53 -9.39
C HIS A 189 -2.33 -16.79 -8.15
N TYR A 190 -3.12 -15.74 -8.33
CA TYR A 190 -3.78 -15.03 -7.23
C TYR A 190 -4.96 -14.19 -7.71
N ILE A 191 -5.69 -13.63 -6.74
CA ILE A 191 -6.87 -12.79 -6.95
C ILE A 191 -6.62 -11.43 -6.29
N GLN A 192 -7.02 -10.35 -6.98
CA GLN A 192 -6.99 -8.99 -6.47
C GLN A 192 -8.41 -8.47 -6.27
N PRO A 193 -8.64 -7.50 -5.38
CA PRO A 193 -9.86 -6.71 -5.44
C PRO A 193 -9.78 -5.76 -6.65
N GLY A 194 -10.92 -5.48 -7.25
CA GLY A 194 -11.05 -4.54 -8.37
C GLY A 194 -12.31 -3.70 -8.30
N GLY A 195 -12.90 -3.55 -7.11
CA GLY A 195 -14.04 -2.68 -6.88
C GLY A 195 -15.25 -3.38 -6.28
N LEU A 196 -15.84 -2.77 -5.27
CA LEU A 196 -17.04 -3.27 -4.61
C LEU A 196 -18.30 -2.53 -5.11
N ILE A 197 -19.35 -3.29 -5.35
CA ILE A 197 -20.67 -2.84 -5.78
C ILE A 197 -21.67 -3.29 -4.73
N GLU A 198 -22.50 -2.36 -4.24
CA GLU A 198 -23.71 -2.68 -3.50
C GLU A 198 -24.90 -2.70 -4.46
N LYS A 199 -25.52 -3.87 -4.62
CA LYS A 199 -26.71 -4.06 -5.46
C LYS A 199 -27.96 -3.49 -4.77
N SER A 200 -28.97 -3.16 -5.57
CA SER A 200 -30.25 -2.66 -5.07
C SER A 200 -31.00 -3.62 -4.13
N ASP A 201 -30.74 -4.92 -4.22
CA ASP A 201 -31.31 -5.95 -3.34
C ASP A 201 -30.55 -6.13 -2.00
N GLY A 202 -29.48 -5.33 -1.78
CA GLY A 202 -28.64 -5.38 -0.60
C GLY A 202 -27.53 -6.44 -0.63
N THR A 203 -27.38 -7.16 -1.74
CA THR A 203 -26.22 -8.02 -1.96
C THR A 203 -25.00 -7.21 -2.42
N PHE A 204 -23.81 -7.75 -2.18
CA PHE A 204 -22.55 -7.12 -2.54
C PHE A 204 -21.83 -7.95 -3.59
N ILE A 205 -21.25 -7.27 -4.57
CA ILE A 205 -20.36 -7.86 -5.57
C ILE A 205 -18.98 -7.24 -5.39
N LEU A 206 -17.95 -8.07 -5.41
CA LEU A 206 -16.55 -7.65 -5.52
C LEU A 206 -16.08 -8.06 -6.91
N LEU A 207 -15.74 -7.09 -7.76
CA LEU A 207 -14.99 -7.38 -8.98
C LEU A 207 -13.61 -7.90 -8.57
N THR A 208 -13.20 -9.02 -9.16
CA THR A 208 -11.97 -9.70 -8.80
C THR A 208 -11.11 -9.92 -10.03
N PRO A 209 -10.14 -9.03 -10.32
CA PRO A 209 -9.10 -9.32 -11.28
C PRO A 209 -8.33 -10.58 -10.87
N VAL A 210 -8.42 -11.60 -11.70
CA VAL A 210 -7.76 -12.89 -11.54
C VAL A 210 -6.47 -12.88 -12.34
N VAL A 211 -5.38 -13.30 -11.70
CA VAL A 211 -4.05 -13.35 -12.30
C VAL A 211 -3.66 -14.79 -12.62
N PHE A 212 -3.31 -15.04 -13.88
CA PHE A 212 -2.87 -16.35 -14.37
C PHE A 212 -1.37 -16.37 -14.62
N GLY A 213 -0.71 -17.45 -14.21
CA GLY A 213 0.75 -17.62 -14.29
C GLY A 213 1.53 -16.48 -13.61
N PRO A 214 2.80 -16.25 -14.00
CA PRO A 214 3.64 -15.15 -13.49
C PRO A 214 3.19 -13.76 -14.01
N HIS A 215 1.93 -13.39 -13.77
CA HIS A 215 1.26 -12.20 -14.31
C HIS A 215 1.19 -12.15 -15.85
N ALA A 216 1.09 -13.31 -16.49
CA ALA A 216 1.05 -13.41 -17.94
C ALA A 216 -0.28 -12.90 -18.52
N LYS A 217 -1.39 -13.17 -17.82
CA LYS A 217 -2.75 -12.77 -18.20
C LYS A 217 -3.49 -12.32 -16.95
N ARG A 218 -4.31 -11.27 -17.10
CA ARG A 218 -5.31 -10.87 -16.10
C ARG A 218 -6.66 -10.72 -16.76
N SER A 219 -7.69 -11.18 -16.06
CA SER A 219 -9.08 -11.08 -16.51
C SER A 219 -9.97 -10.80 -15.31
N ILE A 220 -11.13 -10.21 -15.54
CA ILE A 220 -12.05 -9.77 -14.48
C ILE A 220 -13.12 -10.84 -14.30
N TYR A 221 -13.23 -11.33 -13.06
CA TYR A 221 -14.29 -12.19 -12.56
C TYR A 221 -14.99 -11.45 -11.39
N TYR A 222 -15.82 -12.15 -10.63
CA TYR A 222 -16.41 -11.56 -9.43
C TYR A 222 -16.61 -12.57 -8.28
N ALA A 223 -16.85 -12.01 -7.11
CA ALA A 223 -17.36 -12.70 -5.94
C ALA A 223 -18.60 -12.00 -5.39
N SER A 224 -19.47 -12.73 -4.70
CA SER A 224 -20.68 -12.19 -4.07
C SER A 224 -20.71 -12.41 -2.57
N SER A 225 -21.32 -11.47 -1.84
CA SER A 225 -21.59 -11.59 -0.40
C SER A 225 -22.95 -10.97 -0.05
N ILE A 226 -23.54 -11.39 1.07
CA ILE A 226 -24.73 -10.76 1.65
C ILE A 226 -24.43 -9.98 2.93
N ASN A 227 -23.19 -10.07 3.44
CA ASN A 227 -22.81 -9.55 4.76
C ASN A 227 -21.41 -8.91 4.78
N LEU A 228 -20.72 -8.83 3.65
CA LEU A 228 -19.35 -8.34 3.49
C LEU A 228 -18.26 -9.22 4.15
N GLU A 229 -18.63 -10.33 4.79
CA GLU A 229 -17.68 -11.18 5.53
C GLU A 229 -17.53 -12.57 4.91
N ASP A 230 -18.64 -13.15 4.45
CA ASP A 230 -18.69 -14.44 3.76
C ASP A 230 -18.86 -14.21 2.27
N TRP A 231 -17.87 -14.66 1.50
CA TRP A 231 -17.78 -14.43 0.06
C TRP A 231 -17.73 -15.73 -0.72
N THR A 232 -18.43 -15.74 -1.85
CA THR A 232 -18.41 -16.84 -2.82
C THR A 232 -17.80 -16.33 -4.12
N PHE A 233 -16.72 -16.95 -4.58
CA PHE A 233 -16.13 -16.70 -5.89
C PHE A 233 -16.96 -17.37 -6.99
N HIS A 234 -17.16 -16.69 -8.11
CA HIS A 234 -17.86 -17.21 -9.29
C HIS A 234 -16.90 -17.31 -10.47
N ASP A 235 -16.77 -18.53 -11.02
CA ASP A 235 -15.99 -18.79 -12.24
C ASP A 235 -16.77 -18.37 -13.50
N ASP A 236 -17.17 -17.11 -13.51
CA ASP A 236 -17.92 -16.45 -14.56
C ASP A 236 -17.10 -15.25 -15.06
N LEU A 237 -16.52 -15.39 -16.25
CA LEU A 237 -15.68 -14.37 -16.86
C LEU A 237 -16.53 -13.14 -17.23
N ILE A 238 -16.15 -11.96 -16.71
CA ILE A 238 -16.74 -10.68 -17.09
C ILE A 238 -15.98 -10.09 -18.28
N LEU A 239 -14.66 -9.99 -18.18
CA LEU A 239 -13.85 -9.29 -19.17
C LEU A 239 -12.44 -9.87 -19.31
N GLU A 240 -12.00 -10.07 -20.55
CA GLU A 240 -10.60 -10.37 -20.90
C GLU A 240 -10.13 -9.52 -22.09
N THR A 241 -8.81 -9.37 -22.23
CA THR A 241 -8.20 -8.49 -23.24
C THR A 241 -8.48 -8.90 -24.69
N MET A 242 -8.77 -10.16 -24.98
CA MET A 242 -9.08 -10.61 -26.35
C MET A 242 -10.32 -9.91 -26.94
N THR A 243 -11.21 -9.40 -26.07
CA THR A 243 -12.43 -8.71 -26.47
C THR A 243 -12.24 -7.20 -26.67
N ILE A 244 -11.06 -6.65 -26.32
CA ILE A 244 -10.79 -5.21 -26.30
C ILE A 244 -9.90 -4.83 -27.50
N PRO A 245 -10.40 -4.05 -28.47
CA PRO A 245 -9.69 -3.81 -29.73
C PRO A 245 -8.30 -3.18 -29.62
N PHE A 246 -8.07 -2.32 -28.62
CA PHE A 246 -6.79 -1.63 -28.40
C PHE A 246 -5.87 -2.36 -27.41
N ALA A 247 -6.30 -3.49 -26.85
CA ALA A 247 -5.51 -4.25 -25.89
C ALA A 247 -4.54 -5.24 -26.57
N LYS A 248 -3.53 -5.66 -25.82
CA LYS A 248 -2.74 -6.85 -26.15
C LYS A 248 -3.64 -8.09 -25.97
N PRO A 249 -3.84 -8.97 -26.98
CA PRO A 249 -4.82 -10.06 -26.90
C PRO A 249 -4.64 -11.00 -25.69
N SER A 250 -3.40 -11.36 -25.35
CA SER A 250 -3.04 -12.15 -24.15
C SER A 250 -2.48 -11.27 -23.03
N GLY A 251 -3.05 -10.08 -22.87
CA GLY A 251 -2.57 -9.08 -21.94
C GLY A 251 -3.24 -9.14 -20.58
N ASN A 252 -3.04 -8.07 -19.83
CA ASN A 252 -3.64 -7.84 -18.54
C ASN A 252 -4.78 -6.81 -18.66
N VAL A 253 -5.97 -7.14 -18.16
CA VAL A 253 -7.02 -6.18 -17.84
C VAL A 253 -7.41 -6.33 -16.38
N PHE A 254 -7.56 -5.22 -15.67
CA PHE A 254 -7.99 -5.19 -14.28
C PHE A 254 -8.81 -3.93 -14.02
N SER A 255 -9.76 -4.03 -13.10
CA SER A 255 -10.49 -2.90 -12.55
C SER A 255 -9.83 -2.41 -11.26
N THR A 256 -10.04 -1.13 -10.92
CA THR A 256 -9.47 -0.45 -9.76
C THR A 256 -10.51 0.46 -9.12
N GLY A 257 -10.44 0.59 -7.79
CA GLY A 257 -11.39 1.37 -7.01
C GLY A 257 -12.83 0.83 -7.13
N ASN A 258 -13.75 1.43 -6.38
CA ASN A 258 -15.16 1.06 -6.52
C ASN A 258 -15.76 1.66 -7.80
N PRO A 259 -16.64 0.94 -8.51
CA PRO A 259 -17.39 1.50 -9.63
C PRO A 259 -18.23 2.71 -9.20
N TYR A 260 -18.32 3.71 -10.07
CA TYR A 260 -19.16 4.88 -9.83
C TYR A 260 -20.57 4.63 -10.35
N LYS A 261 -21.57 4.76 -9.48
CA LYS A 261 -22.99 4.63 -9.86
C LYS A 261 -23.45 5.89 -10.60
N LEU A 262 -23.86 5.72 -11.85
CA LEU A 262 -24.41 6.76 -12.71
C LEU A 262 -25.88 7.03 -12.36
N ASP A 263 -26.40 8.17 -12.81
CA ASP A 263 -27.77 8.62 -12.48
C ASP A 263 -28.85 7.65 -12.98
N ASP A 264 -28.58 6.88 -14.03
CA ASP A 264 -29.46 5.85 -14.57
C ASP A 264 -29.35 4.49 -13.84
N GLY A 265 -28.49 4.42 -12.81
CA GLY A 265 -28.23 3.22 -12.02
C GLY A 265 -27.14 2.30 -12.58
N SER A 266 -26.65 2.55 -13.80
CA SER A 266 -25.52 1.81 -14.36
C SER A 266 -24.20 2.16 -13.65
N LEU A 267 -23.17 1.32 -13.83
CA LEU A 267 -21.94 1.36 -13.07
C LEU A 267 -20.76 1.64 -14.00
N LEU A 268 -20.10 2.78 -13.82
CA LEU A 268 -18.85 3.09 -14.51
C LEU A 268 -17.69 2.38 -13.78
N VAL A 269 -17.05 1.45 -14.48
CA VAL A 269 -15.89 0.71 -13.98
C VAL A 269 -14.63 1.24 -14.63
N LEU A 270 -13.70 1.71 -13.82
CA LEU A 270 -12.36 2.14 -14.24
C LEU A 270 -11.48 0.93 -14.53
N LEU A 271 -10.68 1.00 -15.60
CA LEU A 271 -9.89 -0.12 -16.10
C LEU A 271 -8.45 0.30 -16.39
N GLY A 272 -7.49 -0.51 -15.92
CA GLY A 272 -6.14 -0.56 -16.46
C GLY A 272 -6.06 -1.63 -17.55
N VAL A 273 -5.68 -1.26 -18.77
CA VAL A 273 -5.63 -2.18 -19.91
C VAL A 273 -4.23 -2.23 -20.50
N GLN A 274 -3.65 -3.42 -20.59
CA GLN A 274 -2.33 -3.61 -21.21
C GLN A 274 -2.43 -3.46 -22.73
N GLN A 275 -1.61 -2.57 -23.28
CA GLN A 275 -1.49 -2.32 -24.70
C GLN A 275 -0.43 -3.22 -25.36
N PRO A 276 -0.38 -3.33 -26.71
CA PRO A 276 0.56 -4.20 -27.43
C PRO A 276 2.04 -3.99 -27.11
N ASN A 277 2.44 -2.80 -26.68
CA ASN A 277 3.82 -2.49 -26.26
C ASN A 277 4.14 -2.85 -24.80
N ASN A 278 3.21 -3.50 -24.10
CA ASN A 278 3.24 -3.88 -22.68
C ASN A 278 3.04 -2.75 -21.66
N ASN A 279 2.85 -1.51 -22.09
CA ASN A 279 2.40 -0.44 -21.20
C ASN A 279 0.91 -0.58 -20.87
N TYR A 280 0.46 0.18 -19.87
CA TYR A 280 -0.96 0.29 -19.52
C TYR A 280 -1.54 1.61 -20.02
N THR A 281 -2.77 1.55 -20.55
CA THR A 281 -3.61 2.72 -20.85
C THR A 281 -4.76 2.80 -19.86
N SER A 282 -5.27 4.02 -19.69
CA SER A 282 -6.45 4.28 -18.88
C SER A 282 -7.72 4.07 -19.70
N ALA A 283 -8.64 3.26 -19.20
CA ALA A 283 -9.91 2.98 -19.86
C ALA A 283 -11.06 2.92 -18.85
N TYR A 284 -12.29 2.84 -19.36
CA TYR A 284 -13.47 2.53 -18.56
C TYR A 284 -14.44 1.66 -19.35
N MET A 285 -15.34 0.97 -18.64
CA MET A 285 -16.52 0.32 -19.19
C MET A 285 -17.76 0.71 -18.39
N ILE A 286 -18.96 0.38 -18.90
CA ILE A 286 -20.21 0.54 -18.15
C ILE A 286 -20.87 -0.83 -18.02
N LEU A 287 -21.19 -1.20 -16.79
CA LEU A 287 -21.95 -2.39 -16.43
C LEU A 287 -23.35 -2.03 -15.95
N ASP A 288 -24.29 -2.97 -16.00
CA ASP A 288 -25.48 -2.94 -15.15
C ASP A 288 -25.25 -3.67 -13.80
N GLU A 289 -26.25 -3.65 -12.91
CA GLU A 289 -26.17 -4.35 -11.60
C GLU A 289 -26.11 -5.88 -11.72
N ASP A 290 -26.41 -6.43 -12.91
CA ASP A 290 -26.29 -7.86 -13.23
C ASP A 290 -24.98 -8.19 -13.96
N LEU A 291 -24.04 -7.23 -13.99
CA LEU A 291 -22.69 -7.34 -14.55
C LEU A 291 -22.67 -7.50 -16.08
N ASN A 292 -23.75 -7.19 -16.78
CA ASN A 292 -23.74 -7.13 -18.25
C ASN A 292 -23.01 -5.88 -18.72
N ILE A 293 -22.17 -6.03 -19.76
CA ILE A 293 -21.45 -4.90 -20.36
C ILE A 293 -22.40 -4.08 -21.24
N LEU A 294 -22.85 -2.93 -20.73
CA LEU A 294 -23.67 -1.95 -21.48
C LEU A 294 -22.81 -1.11 -22.43
N LYS A 295 -21.57 -0.81 -22.03
CA LYS A 295 -20.58 -0.11 -22.85
C LYS A 295 -19.26 -0.86 -22.82
N GLN A 296 -18.81 -1.29 -23.99
CA GLN A 296 -17.51 -1.94 -24.17
C GLN A 296 -16.36 -1.04 -23.69
N PRO A 297 -15.24 -1.62 -23.22
CA PRO A 297 -14.08 -0.87 -22.78
C PRO A 297 -13.68 0.21 -23.79
N THR A 298 -13.55 1.44 -23.29
CA THR A 298 -13.24 2.65 -24.06
C THR A 298 -12.05 3.34 -23.41
N GLU A 299 -11.05 3.75 -24.21
CA GLU A 299 -9.91 4.54 -23.70
C GLU A 299 -10.37 5.91 -23.18
N ILE A 300 -9.76 6.36 -22.09
CA ILE A 300 -9.96 7.70 -21.53
C ILE A 300 -9.15 8.70 -22.35
N MET A 301 -9.82 9.65 -22.99
CA MET A 301 -9.22 10.57 -23.98
C MET A 301 -8.52 11.79 -23.35
N ILE A 302 -8.06 11.68 -22.11
CA ILE A 302 -7.30 12.74 -21.43
C ILE A 302 -5.82 12.62 -21.84
N PRO A 303 -5.17 13.69 -22.34
CA PRO A 303 -3.76 13.69 -22.71
C PRO A 303 -2.86 13.19 -21.57
N GLU A 304 -1.80 12.45 -21.92
CA GLU A 304 -0.88 11.79 -20.98
C GLU A 304 -1.45 10.59 -20.20
N TRP A 305 -2.71 10.20 -20.45
CA TRP A 305 -3.36 9.06 -19.79
C TRP A 305 -3.79 7.95 -20.75
N ASN A 306 -3.55 8.13 -22.05
CA ASN A 306 -3.86 7.17 -23.10
C ASN A 306 -2.73 7.01 -24.12
N GLY A 307 -2.83 5.95 -24.92
CA GLY A 307 -1.92 5.69 -26.02
C GLY A 307 -0.59 5.04 -25.60
N LEU A 308 0.14 4.55 -26.60
CA LEU A 308 1.30 3.68 -26.43
C LEU A 308 2.46 4.35 -25.67
N ASP A 309 2.62 5.66 -25.79
CA ASP A 309 3.71 6.39 -25.12
C ASP A 309 3.45 6.63 -23.63
N GLN A 310 2.26 6.26 -23.13
CA GLN A 310 1.89 6.38 -21.73
C GLN A 310 1.93 5.03 -21.04
N ASN A 311 2.17 5.07 -19.73
CA ASN A 311 2.06 3.90 -18.86
C ASN A 311 1.31 4.32 -17.61
N SER A 312 -0.01 4.24 -17.69
CA SER A 312 -0.90 4.77 -16.68
C SER A 312 -2.19 3.96 -16.59
N PHE A 313 -2.90 4.13 -15.49
CA PHE A 313 -4.23 3.57 -15.32
C PHE A 313 -5.00 4.39 -14.29
N PRO A 314 -6.33 4.42 -14.37
CA PRO A 314 -7.17 5.05 -13.36
C PRO A 314 -7.14 4.24 -12.07
N LEU A 315 -7.42 4.88 -10.93
CA LEU A 315 -7.43 4.26 -9.61
C LEU A 315 -8.80 4.31 -8.95
N SER A 316 -9.44 5.49 -8.92
CA SER A 316 -10.71 5.68 -8.21
C SER A 316 -11.44 6.91 -8.75
N ILE A 317 -12.75 6.94 -8.56
CA ILE A 317 -13.62 8.05 -8.96
C ILE A 317 -14.65 8.32 -7.87
N THR A 318 -14.95 9.59 -7.63
CA THR A 318 -16.12 10.01 -6.84
C THR A 318 -16.74 11.29 -7.39
N LYS A 319 -17.89 11.69 -6.86
CA LYS A 319 -18.49 13.00 -7.05
C LYS A 319 -18.65 13.70 -5.72
N PHE A 320 -17.87 14.76 -5.49
CA PHE A 320 -17.87 15.51 -4.24
C PHE A 320 -18.02 17.00 -4.52
N ASN A 321 -18.89 17.69 -3.78
CA ASN A 321 -19.25 19.10 -4.03
C ASN A 321 -19.66 19.40 -5.48
N ASN A 322 -20.43 18.48 -6.09
CA ASN A 322 -20.91 18.57 -7.47
C ASN A 322 -19.81 18.55 -8.55
N GLU A 323 -18.60 18.12 -8.20
CA GLU A 323 -17.50 17.90 -9.15
C GLU A 323 -17.11 16.42 -9.14
N TYR A 324 -16.82 15.89 -10.33
CA TYR A 324 -16.23 14.57 -10.48
C TYR A 324 -14.74 14.64 -10.19
N ARG A 325 -14.24 13.71 -9.40
CA ARG A 325 -12.82 13.62 -9.01
C ARG A 325 -12.32 12.25 -9.40
N LEU A 326 -11.22 12.20 -10.15
CA LEU A 326 -10.65 10.96 -10.68
C LEU A 326 -9.19 10.88 -10.26
N LEU A 327 -8.80 9.76 -9.66
CA LEU A 327 -7.42 9.44 -9.34
C LEU A 327 -6.83 8.61 -10.48
N PHE A 328 -5.62 8.96 -10.89
CA PHE A 328 -4.84 8.22 -11.86
C PHE A 328 -3.45 7.93 -11.33
N HIS A 329 -2.94 6.75 -11.68
CA HIS A 329 -1.57 6.36 -11.43
C HIS A 329 -0.74 6.43 -12.69
N ARG A 330 0.46 7.02 -12.60
CA ARG A 330 1.45 7.05 -13.67
C ARG A 330 2.68 6.23 -13.29
N ARG A 331 2.99 5.22 -14.10
CA ARG A 331 4.21 4.41 -14.02
C ARG A 331 5.31 5.06 -14.85
N ASN A 332 6.36 5.51 -14.17
CA ASN A 332 7.59 5.92 -14.84
C ASN A 332 8.57 4.73 -14.92
N PRO A 333 9.46 4.70 -15.94
CA PRO A 333 10.52 3.68 -16.03
C PRO A 333 11.43 3.68 -14.79
N SER A 334 11.61 4.85 -14.16
CA SER A 334 12.22 4.94 -12.84
C SER A 334 11.22 4.46 -11.78
N PHE A 335 11.55 3.35 -11.13
CA PHE A 335 10.73 2.69 -10.11
C PHE A 335 10.27 3.62 -8.97
N ILE A 336 11.05 4.67 -8.67
CA ILE A 336 10.83 5.63 -7.58
C ILE A 336 9.87 6.76 -7.98
N ASP A 337 9.75 7.09 -9.27
CA ASP A 337 8.98 8.26 -9.70
C ASP A 337 7.51 7.92 -9.99
N ARG A 338 6.91 6.97 -9.26
CA ARG A 338 5.47 6.69 -9.38
C ARG A 338 4.67 7.87 -8.84
N LYS A 339 3.59 8.21 -9.53
CA LYS A 339 2.77 9.41 -9.24
C LYS A 339 1.31 9.06 -9.17
N ILE A 340 0.63 9.71 -8.25
CA ILE A 340 -0.83 9.73 -8.18
C ILE A 340 -1.29 11.15 -8.49
N HIS A 341 -2.17 11.25 -9.46
CA HIS A 341 -2.73 12.50 -9.94
C HIS A 341 -4.23 12.52 -9.66
N GLU A 342 -4.77 13.68 -9.32
CA GLU A 342 -6.19 13.95 -9.24
C GLU A 342 -6.58 14.85 -10.42
N ILE A 343 -7.61 14.44 -11.17
CA ILE A 343 -8.28 15.25 -12.17
C ILE A 343 -9.68 15.58 -11.63
N VAL A 344 -10.03 16.86 -11.66
CA VAL A 344 -11.36 17.34 -11.25
C VAL A 344 -12.09 17.87 -12.46
N ALA A 345 -13.35 17.48 -12.64
CA ALA A 345 -14.17 17.85 -13.77
C ALA A 345 -15.62 18.17 -13.37
N THR A 346 -16.26 19.06 -14.12
CA THR A 346 -17.68 19.41 -13.94
C THR A 346 -18.63 18.45 -14.65
N ASP A 347 -18.17 17.82 -15.73
CA ASP A 347 -18.90 16.79 -16.46
C ASP A 347 -17.98 15.58 -16.69
N LEU A 348 -18.47 14.39 -16.32
CA LEU A 348 -17.69 13.17 -16.34
C LEU A 348 -17.40 12.69 -17.76
N PHE A 349 -18.39 12.66 -18.65
CA PHE A 349 -18.22 12.07 -19.97
C PHE A 349 -17.52 13.02 -20.94
N ASP A 350 -17.69 14.33 -20.78
CA ASP A 350 -16.89 15.32 -21.50
C ASP A 350 -15.41 15.22 -21.10
N ALA A 351 -15.13 15.04 -19.81
CA ALA A 351 -13.75 14.83 -19.35
C ALA A 351 -13.16 13.53 -19.91
N LEU A 352 -13.87 12.40 -19.77
CA LEU A 352 -13.37 11.10 -20.18
C LEU A 352 -13.26 10.93 -21.70
N ASN A 353 -14.19 11.47 -22.49
CA ASN A 353 -14.25 11.20 -23.93
C ASN A 353 -13.68 12.34 -24.77
N LEU A 354 -13.69 13.57 -24.28
CA LEU A 354 -13.37 14.76 -25.07
C LEU A 354 -12.25 15.61 -24.46
N ASN A 355 -11.76 15.27 -23.26
CA ASN A 355 -10.84 16.12 -22.49
C ASN A 355 -11.39 17.55 -22.30
N GLN A 356 -12.70 17.66 -22.10
CA GLN A 356 -13.41 18.91 -21.83
C GLN A 356 -13.89 18.93 -20.37
N SER A 357 -14.34 20.09 -19.88
CA SER A 357 -14.95 20.21 -18.55
C SER A 357 -14.01 19.92 -17.35
N ILE A 358 -12.71 19.71 -17.60
CA ILE A 358 -11.65 19.60 -16.57
C ILE A 358 -11.38 20.97 -15.95
N VAL A 359 -11.49 21.03 -14.62
CA VAL A 359 -11.26 22.23 -13.80
C VAL A 359 -9.83 22.27 -13.26
N SER A 360 -9.28 21.12 -12.88
CA SER A 360 -7.91 21.03 -12.37
C SER A 360 -7.28 19.66 -12.60
N SER A 361 -5.95 19.62 -12.63
CA SER A 361 -5.12 18.42 -12.66
C SER A 361 -3.93 18.62 -11.74
N ASN A 362 -3.88 17.87 -10.64
CA ASN A 362 -2.90 18.05 -9.57
C ASN A 362 -2.17 16.74 -9.27
N ILE A 363 -0.91 16.83 -8.85
CA ILE A 363 -0.17 15.68 -8.31
C ILE A 363 -0.47 15.61 -6.80
N ILE A 364 -1.06 14.50 -6.36
CA ILE A 364 -1.32 14.24 -4.94
C ILE A 364 -0.11 13.60 -4.29
N HIS A 365 0.58 12.73 -5.04
CA HIS A 365 1.74 12.02 -4.54
C HIS A 365 2.81 11.87 -5.63
N LYS A 366 4.08 12.02 -5.22
CA LYS A 366 5.25 11.76 -6.05
C LYS A 366 6.37 11.12 -5.21
N GLY A 367 6.73 9.89 -5.54
CA GLY A 367 7.61 9.07 -4.69
C GLY A 367 8.98 9.67 -4.41
N ASN A 368 9.63 10.30 -5.39
CA ASN A 368 10.98 10.87 -5.23
C ASN A 368 11.04 12.14 -4.35
N THR A 369 9.91 12.80 -4.09
CA THR A 369 9.83 13.98 -3.23
C THR A 369 9.06 13.72 -1.94
N SER A 370 8.61 12.49 -1.72
CA SER A 370 7.87 12.09 -0.51
C SER A 370 8.80 11.48 0.55
N SER A 371 8.30 11.30 1.76
CA SER A 371 9.01 10.72 2.91
C SER A 371 8.19 9.59 3.56
N GLY A 372 8.81 8.86 4.48
CA GLY A 372 8.16 7.76 5.20
C GLY A 372 7.64 6.67 4.26
N TYR A 373 6.49 6.07 4.60
CA TYR A 373 5.88 4.99 3.80
C TYR A 373 5.54 5.40 2.35
N LEU A 374 5.47 6.70 2.07
CA LEU A 374 5.20 7.25 0.74
C LEU A 374 6.47 7.37 -0.12
N ARG A 375 7.68 7.28 0.44
CA ARG A 375 8.92 7.42 -0.33
C ARG A 375 9.22 6.18 -1.15
N GLY A 376 8.62 6.08 -2.33
CA GLY A 376 8.86 4.97 -3.24
C GLY A 376 7.74 4.81 -4.25
N LYS A 377 7.06 3.67 -4.19
CA LYS A 377 5.88 3.44 -5.02
C LYS A 377 4.65 3.95 -4.28
N ALA A 378 3.79 4.70 -4.96
CA ALA A 378 2.40 4.80 -4.56
C ALA A 378 1.57 4.14 -5.65
N ASP A 379 1.11 2.93 -5.37
CA ASP A 379 0.51 2.07 -6.37
C ASP A 379 -1.01 2.17 -6.40
N ASP A 380 -1.60 2.81 -5.39
CA ASP A 380 -3.05 2.86 -5.24
C ASP A 380 -3.53 4.00 -4.35
N ALA A 381 -4.74 4.45 -4.66
CA ALA A 381 -5.48 5.45 -3.93
C ALA A 381 -6.97 5.24 -4.18
N ALA A 382 -7.73 5.16 -3.09
CA ALA A 382 -9.18 5.01 -3.15
C ALA A 382 -9.87 6.15 -2.41
N TYR A 383 -10.88 6.75 -3.04
CA TYR A 383 -11.75 7.72 -2.36
C TYR A 383 -12.62 7.04 -1.32
N MET A 384 -12.89 7.75 -0.24
CA MET A 384 -13.89 7.41 0.76
C MET A 384 -14.63 8.69 1.18
N GLU A 385 -15.95 8.59 1.29
CA GLU A 385 -16.77 9.66 1.85
C GLU A 385 -17.30 9.23 3.22
N TYR A 386 -17.16 10.11 4.21
CA TYR A 386 -17.63 9.86 5.56
C TYR A 386 -18.05 11.18 6.22
N ASN A 387 -19.27 11.23 6.78
CA ASN A 387 -19.84 12.42 7.40
C ASN A 387 -19.73 13.70 6.53
N SER A 388 -20.02 13.57 5.24
CA SER A 388 -19.92 14.65 4.24
C SER A 388 -18.51 15.23 4.03
N GLU A 389 -17.48 14.52 4.49
CA GLU A 389 -16.08 14.82 4.23
C GLU A 389 -15.49 13.79 3.28
N LEU A 390 -14.50 14.23 2.50
CA LEU A 390 -13.84 13.40 1.50
C LEU A 390 -12.44 13.03 1.96
N TYR A 391 -12.09 11.76 1.76
CA TYR A 391 -10.83 11.17 2.15
C TYR A 391 -10.21 10.37 1.00
N ILE A 392 -8.90 10.19 1.05
CA ILE A 392 -8.15 9.22 0.25
C ILE A 392 -7.49 8.23 1.19
N LEU A 393 -7.75 6.94 0.99
CA LEU A 393 -6.89 5.88 1.48
C LEU A 393 -5.74 5.72 0.48
N LEU A 394 -4.51 6.06 0.90
CA LEU A 394 -3.35 6.14 0.02
C LEU A 394 -2.36 5.02 0.34
N GLY A 395 -2.13 4.13 -0.64
CA GLY A 395 -1.18 3.03 -0.54
C GLY A 395 0.24 3.45 -0.95
N GLY A 396 1.21 3.16 -0.10
CA GLY A 396 2.64 3.42 -0.34
C GLY A 396 3.50 2.20 -0.04
N GLU A 397 4.52 1.96 -0.85
CA GLU A 397 5.59 1.00 -0.61
C GLU A 397 6.92 1.78 -0.56
N GLU A 398 7.49 1.92 0.63
CA GLU A 398 8.74 2.63 0.80
C GLU A 398 9.86 1.86 0.08
N LEU A 399 10.83 2.58 -0.49
CA LEU A 399 12.07 1.96 -0.93
C LEU A 399 12.82 1.35 0.25
N GLY A 400 13.91 0.63 -0.06
CA GLY A 400 14.81 0.09 0.96
C GLY A 400 15.21 1.17 1.97
N SER A 401 14.79 0.98 3.23
CA SER A 401 15.04 1.87 4.36
C SER A 401 15.36 1.05 5.62
N THR A 402 15.64 1.69 6.74
CA THR A 402 15.87 1.00 8.03
C THR A 402 14.59 0.79 8.83
N TYR A 403 13.44 1.15 8.27
CA TYR A 403 12.14 1.13 8.94
C TYR A 403 11.28 -0.05 8.48
N LEU A 404 10.29 -0.45 9.27
CA LEU A 404 9.35 -1.54 8.99
C LEU A 404 8.63 -1.38 7.64
N THR A 405 8.36 -0.15 7.24
CA THR A 405 7.71 0.20 5.97
C THR A 405 8.59 -0.04 4.74
N SER A 406 9.89 -0.29 4.92
CA SER A 406 10.82 -0.62 3.84
C SER A 406 10.29 -1.78 3.02
N ARG A 407 10.11 -1.59 1.70
CA ARG A 407 9.62 -2.60 0.74
C ARG A 407 8.30 -3.25 1.09
N ASN A 408 7.60 -2.69 2.07
CA ASN A 408 6.33 -3.20 2.55
C ASN A 408 5.25 -2.18 2.19
N ARG A 409 4.13 -2.67 1.66
CA ARG A 409 3.03 -1.79 1.27
C ARG A 409 2.09 -1.57 2.44
N GLU A 410 1.78 -0.32 2.65
CA GLU A 410 1.10 0.22 3.82
C GLU A 410 0.07 1.27 3.35
N TYR A 411 -0.97 1.52 4.15
CA TYR A 411 -1.98 2.54 3.79
C TYR A 411 -2.10 3.61 4.87
N GLY A 412 -2.11 4.87 4.42
CA GLY A 412 -2.43 6.03 5.25
C GLY A 412 -3.67 6.75 4.76
N LEU A 413 -4.10 7.74 5.53
CA LEU A 413 -5.32 8.51 5.27
C LEU A 413 -4.96 9.97 4.99
N ALA A 414 -5.55 10.53 3.94
CA ALA A 414 -5.50 11.96 3.66
C ALA A 414 -6.93 12.52 3.59
N LYS A 415 -7.14 13.71 4.17
CA LYS A 415 -8.44 14.40 4.18
C LYS A 415 -8.42 15.58 3.22
N TRP A 416 -9.51 15.78 2.49
CA TRP A 416 -9.69 16.97 1.67
C TRP A 416 -10.06 18.19 2.52
N ASN A 417 -9.29 19.27 2.41
CA ASN A 417 -9.51 20.51 3.17
C ASN A 417 -9.90 21.72 2.29
N GLY A 418 -10.47 21.47 1.10
CA GLY A 418 -10.99 22.52 0.22
C GLY A 418 -9.96 23.12 -0.76
N GLY A 419 -8.78 22.53 -0.87
CA GLY A 419 -7.73 22.94 -1.82
C GLY A 419 -6.49 22.04 -1.79
N SER A 420 -6.26 21.37 -0.65
CA SER A 420 -5.18 20.41 -0.45
C SER A 420 -5.69 19.11 0.16
N TRP A 421 -4.84 18.09 0.04
CA TRP A 421 -4.96 16.83 0.77
C TRP A 421 -4.02 16.87 1.97
N ASP A 422 -4.60 16.83 3.17
CA ASP A 422 -3.86 16.90 4.40
C ASP A 422 -3.72 15.47 4.96
N HIS A 423 -2.48 15.00 5.05
CA HIS A 423 -2.17 13.66 5.52
C HIS A 423 -2.27 13.56 7.04
N ASP A 424 -2.86 12.47 7.52
CA ASP A 424 -2.78 12.08 8.92
C ASP A 424 -1.32 11.79 9.29
N SER A 425 -0.75 12.55 10.23
CA SER A 425 0.67 12.41 10.60
C SER A 425 1.02 11.06 11.21
N ARG A 426 0.02 10.31 11.67
CA ARG A 426 0.18 8.95 12.20
C ARG A 426 0.28 7.91 11.08
N SER A 427 0.01 8.28 9.83
CA SER A 427 0.09 7.35 8.71
C SER A 427 1.50 6.74 8.55
N PRO A 428 1.60 5.43 8.21
CA PRO A 428 0.49 4.56 7.82
C PRO A 428 -0.39 4.10 8.99
N LEU A 429 -1.69 4.01 8.74
CA LEU A 429 -2.70 3.60 9.72
C LEU A 429 -3.07 2.12 9.56
N LEU A 430 -3.03 1.61 8.33
CA LEU A 430 -3.15 0.19 8.04
C LEU A 430 -1.76 -0.35 7.77
N VAL A 431 -1.27 -1.12 8.73
CA VAL A 431 0.07 -1.69 8.74
C VAL A 431 -0.03 -3.19 8.51
N ASN A 432 0.84 -3.76 7.69
CA ASN A 432 0.84 -5.20 7.45
C ASN A 432 1.21 -5.96 8.73
N PRO A 433 0.58 -7.10 9.10
CA PRO A 433 1.01 -7.93 10.22
C PRO A 433 2.26 -8.77 9.88
N VAL A 434 3.23 -8.14 9.22
CA VAL A 434 4.41 -8.77 8.64
C VAL A 434 5.17 -9.56 9.70
N GLN A 435 5.59 -10.77 9.34
CA GLN A 435 6.34 -11.67 10.22
C GLN A 435 5.67 -12.02 11.57
N LEU A 436 4.40 -11.65 11.82
CA LEU A 436 3.76 -11.97 13.11
C LEU A 436 3.30 -13.43 13.22
N HIS A 437 3.39 -14.21 12.15
CA HIS A 437 2.97 -15.63 12.11
C HIS A 437 3.68 -16.51 13.16
N LYS A 438 4.88 -16.14 13.64
CA LYS A 438 5.53 -16.87 14.75
C LYS A 438 4.80 -16.73 16.08
N LYS A 439 4.11 -15.61 16.31
CA LYS A 439 3.25 -15.40 17.49
C LYS A 439 1.80 -15.78 17.19
N TYR A 440 1.32 -15.44 16.00
CA TYR A 440 -0.04 -15.64 15.53
C TYR A 440 -0.07 -16.53 14.27
N PRO A 441 0.09 -17.87 14.40
CA PRO A 441 0.24 -18.78 13.26
C PRO A 441 -0.90 -18.74 12.23
N ALA A 442 -2.09 -18.28 12.64
CA ALA A 442 -3.22 -18.08 11.74
C ALA A 442 -2.90 -17.13 10.57
N TYR A 443 -1.94 -16.20 10.73
CA TYR A 443 -1.56 -15.22 9.71
C TYR A 443 -0.34 -15.63 8.87
N ASN A 444 0.02 -16.92 8.82
CA ASN A 444 1.09 -17.43 7.94
C ASN A 444 0.78 -17.26 6.43
N TRP A 445 -0.40 -16.78 6.07
CA TRP A 445 -0.77 -16.43 4.69
C TRP A 445 -0.68 -14.92 4.40
N ALA A 446 -0.30 -14.09 5.39
CA ALA A 446 -0.29 -12.63 5.29
C ALA A 446 1.02 -12.00 5.78
N TRP A 447 2.14 -12.69 5.60
CA TRP A 447 3.38 -12.36 6.32
C TRP A 447 4.39 -11.51 5.54
N ASP A 448 4.16 -11.20 4.27
CA ASP A 448 5.09 -10.44 3.40
C ASP A 448 4.68 -8.97 3.19
N HIS A 449 3.65 -8.65 2.40
CA HIS A 449 3.19 -7.26 2.24
C HIS A 449 1.73 -7.14 1.81
N MET A 450 1.09 -5.98 2.04
CA MET A 450 -0.27 -5.75 1.54
C MET A 450 -0.30 -5.54 0.03
N GLY A 451 -1.39 -5.99 -0.60
CA GLY A 451 -1.63 -5.93 -2.03
C GLY A 451 -1.82 -4.51 -2.54
N ALA A 452 -1.66 -4.32 -3.85
CA ALA A 452 -1.62 -3.00 -4.46
C ALA A 452 -2.98 -2.31 -4.49
N PHE A 453 -4.07 -2.98 -4.82
CA PHE A 453 -5.39 -2.35 -4.98
C PHE A 453 -6.30 -2.61 -3.79
N VAL A 454 -7.12 -1.62 -3.43
CA VAL A 454 -8.14 -1.73 -2.38
C VAL A 454 -9.54 -1.42 -2.87
N SER A 455 -10.53 -1.97 -2.18
CA SER A 455 -11.95 -1.67 -2.39
C SER A 455 -12.60 -1.38 -1.02
N PRO A 456 -12.66 -0.11 -0.60
CA PRO A 456 -13.21 0.27 0.70
C PRO A 456 -14.73 0.44 0.64
N ILE A 457 -15.45 0.12 1.72
CA ILE A 457 -16.87 0.47 1.89
C ILE A 457 -17.16 0.74 3.36
N ILE A 458 -17.92 1.80 3.63
CA ILE A 458 -18.42 2.09 4.97
C ILE A 458 -19.87 1.61 5.06
N LYS A 459 -20.13 0.65 5.95
CA LYS A 459 -21.45 0.09 6.20
C LYS A 459 -21.61 -0.26 7.67
N ASN A 460 -22.77 0.04 8.25
CA ASN A 460 -23.12 -0.35 9.63
C ASN A 460 -22.03 0.06 10.66
N ASN A 461 -21.57 1.32 10.60
CA ASN A 461 -20.49 1.86 11.45
C ASN A 461 -19.18 1.04 11.40
N THR A 462 -18.90 0.43 10.25
CA THR A 462 -17.66 -0.31 10.02
C THR A 462 -17.12 0.10 8.66
N LEU A 463 -15.82 0.40 8.61
CA LEU A 463 -15.09 0.50 7.36
C LEU A 463 -14.53 -0.88 7.03
N TYR A 464 -15.01 -1.46 5.93
CA TYR A 464 -14.46 -2.66 5.33
C TYR A 464 -13.46 -2.24 4.26
N VAL A 465 -12.29 -2.88 4.21
CA VAL A 465 -11.33 -2.69 3.12
C VAL A 465 -10.90 -4.05 2.59
N PHE A 466 -11.30 -4.35 1.35
CA PHE A 466 -10.86 -5.57 0.65
C PHE A 466 -9.53 -5.32 -0.05
N MET A 467 -8.55 -6.16 0.24
CA MET A 467 -7.17 -6.02 -0.22
C MET A 467 -6.49 -7.39 -0.31
N ALA A 468 -5.40 -7.47 -1.07
CA ALA A 468 -4.57 -8.67 -1.07
C ALA A 468 -3.55 -8.64 0.07
N PHE A 469 -3.06 -9.80 0.47
CA PHE A 469 -1.96 -9.99 1.41
C PHE A 469 -0.97 -10.97 0.79
N GLY A 470 0.32 -10.64 0.84
CA GLY A 470 1.37 -11.37 0.14
C GLY A 470 1.86 -12.61 0.89
N THR A 471 2.26 -13.62 0.12
CA THR A 471 3.13 -14.71 0.57
C THR A 471 4.18 -15.02 -0.49
N ASP A 472 5.32 -15.59 -0.10
CA ASP A 472 6.33 -16.05 -1.06
C ASP A 472 5.81 -17.04 -2.13
N ASN A 473 4.65 -17.72 -1.93
CA ASN A 473 3.97 -18.58 -2.94
C ASN A 473 2.63 -19.17 -2.40
N PRO A 474 1.43 -18.94 -3.00
CA PRO A 474 1.14 -18.05 -4.13
C PRO A 474 1.38 -16.59 -3.74
N ASP A 475 1.76 -15.76 -4.72
CA ASP A 475 2.21 -14.38 -4.47
C ASP A 475 1.27 -13.58 -3.56
N TYR A 476 -0.05 -13.80 -3.64
CA TYR A 476 -1.03 -13.13 -2.78
C TYR A 476 -2.32 -13.94 -2.53
N PHE A 477 -2.96 -13.66 -1.39
CA PHE A 477 -4.35 -14.01 -1.09
C PHE A 477 -5.19 -12.76 -0.91
N ILE A 478 -6.40 -12.71 -1.48
CA ILE A 478 -7.35 -11.66 -1.13
C ILE A 478 -7.98 -11.93 0.24
N SER A 479 -8.14 -10.89 1.05
CA SER A 479 -8.94 -10.89 2.28
C SER A 479 -9.60 -9.51 2.46
N GLY A 480 -10.26 -9.29 3.59
CA GLY A 480 -10.77 -8.00 3.99
C GLY A 480 -10.41 -7.69 5.44
N ILE A 481 -10.27 -6.41 5.74
CA ILE A 481 -10.12 -5.91 7.11
C ILE A 481 -11.37 -5.11 7.51
N LYS A 482 -11.62 -5.03 8.81
CA LYS A 482 -12.69 -4.22 9.40
C LYS A 482 -12.11 -3.24 10.41
N VAL A 483 -12.49 -1.98 10.28
CA VAL A 483 -12.20 -0.90 11.23
C VAL A 483 -13.51 -0.47 11.86
N SER A 484 -13.62 -0.54 13.19
CA SER A 484 -14.82 -0.08 13.89
C SER A 484 -14.90 1.45 13.87
N LEU A 485 -16.06 1.99 13.55
CA LEU A 485 -16.34 3.43 13.53
C LEU A 485 -17.32 3.82 14.67
N ASN A 486 -17.23 3.14 15.81
CA ASN A 486 -18.08 3.34 16.99
C ASN A 486 -17.34 4.00 18.15
#